data_AF-A0A7Y7HSJ7-F1
#
_entry.id   AF-A0A7Y7HSJ7-F1
#
_cell.length_a   1.000
_cell.length_b   1.000
_cell.length_c   1.000
_cell.angle_alpha   90.00
_cell.angle_beta   90.00
_cell.angle_gamma   90.00
#
_symmetry.space_group_name_H-M   'P 1'
#
loop_
_entity.id
_entity.type
_entity.pdbx_description
1 polymer ?
#
loop_
_entity_poly.entity_id
_entity_poly.type
_entity_poly.pdbx_seq_one_letter_code
_entity_poly.pdbx_strand_id
1 'polypeptide(L)'
;MMLSSYPLWWLALPVLLLPVWWHRQKRQRLKAEMLATARFLPSAPPEQLRVWQWRDKALLLVRCLMLVALIAWLAATIFPWRGDTVLIDAGVDKAWAEKEIAAAGFGAAARAELPSNALQWLRANERDWRSDAKLLIVARADQIAMPARLPQYNHQLQLRTQPVAAPRASGIATPVERRVALAATDARASAWRSLFAAFSSAGEGATRYVVAAEPDAKTPLIVWDTPNATPPADWHAPHWWIATPAAFPELAKASTLTINGITLKYTDSPRGRLWTSDAFPPRDADTARVLYEAWQSLAVAPAPAYPTPSQTFAAARNALPAIVSAKPASWLALALLALFIIERILTHARRN
;
A
#
# COMPACT_ATOMS: atom_id res chain seq x y z
N MET A 1 17.32 8.24 -15.71
CA MET A 1 17.16 6.93 -15.05
C MET A 1 18.31 6.73 -14.09
N MET A 2 18.12 6.99 -12.80
CA MET A 2 19.08 6.57 -11.78
C MET A 2 18.87 5.08 -11.54
N LEU A 3 19.81 4.24 -11.99
CA LEU A 3 19.83 2.83 -11.59
C LEU A 3 19.92 2.80 -10.07
N SER A 4 18.81 2.40 -9.44
CA SER A 4 18.79 2.08 -8.02
C SER A 4 19.83 0.98 -7.80
N SER A 5 20.97 1.31 -7.19
CA SER A 5 22.06 0.40 -6.83
C SER A 5 21.66 -0.59 -5.72
N TYR A 6 20.38 -0.57 -5.34
CA TYR A 6 19.70 -1.43 -4.38
C TYR A 6 19.93 -2.95 -4.55
N PRO A 7 20.06 -3.53 -5.77
CA PRO A 7 20.31 -4.96 -5.90
C PRO A 7 21.80 -5.35 -5.90
N LEU A 8 22.73 -4.40 -6.03
CA LEU A 8 24.15 -4.71 -6.29
C LEU A 8 24.99 -4.90 -5.02
N TRP A 9 24.54 -4.48 -3.84
CA TRP A 9 25.31 -4.64 -2.59
C TRP A 9 25.54 -6.12 -2.22
N TRP A 10 24.65 -7.01 -2.65
CA TRP A 10 24.83 -8.46 -2.50
C TRP A 10 26.09 -8.98 -3.21
N LEU A 11 26.61 -8.27 -4.22
CA LEU A 11 27.89 -8.63 -4.86
C LEU A 11 29.11 -8.41 -3.95
N ALA A 12 28.95 -7.76 -2.79
CA ALA A 12 30.01 -7.68 -1.77
C ALA A 12 30.08 -8.93 -0.87
N LEU A 13 29.02 -9.75 -0.79
CA LEU A 13 29.02 -11.00 0.00
C LEU A 13 30.13 -12.00 -0.39
N PRO A 14 30.41 -12.24 -1.69
CA PRO A 14 31.53 -13.08 -2.12
C PRO A 14 32.90 -12.64 -1.58
N VAL A 15 33.09 -11.35 -1.28
CA VAL A 15 34.34 -10.81 -0.73
C VAL A 15 34.61 -11.35 0.68
N LEU A 16 33.57 -11.76 1.43
CA LEU A 16 33.72 -12.43 2.73
C LEU A 16 34.37 -13.81 2.62
N LEU A 17 34.37 -14.42 1.44
CA LEU A 17 35.04 -15.70 1.21
C LEU A 17 36.56 -15.54 1.01
N LEU A 18 37.05 -14.34 0.69
CA LEU A 18 38.48 -14.09 0.47
C LEU A 18 39.33 -14.35 1.72
N PRO A 19 38.99 -13.84 2.93
CA PRO A 19 39.75 -14.17 4.14
C PRO A 19 39.76 -15.67 4.42
N VAL A 20 38.63 -16.35 4.19
CA VAL A 20 38.50 -17.79 4.37
C VAL A 20 39.41 -18.54 3.40
N TRP A 21 39.35 -18.21 2.11
CA TRP A 21 40.13 -18.84 1.06
C TRP A 21 41.64 -18.53 1.16
N TRP A 22 42.01 -17.30 1.51
CA TRP A 22 43.40 -16.92 1.72
C TRP A 22 44.00 -17.57 2.98
N HIS A 23 43.24 -17.63 4.07
CA HIS A 23 43.64 -18.37 5.28
C HIS A 23 43.81 -19.85 4.99
N ARG A 24 42.98 -20.39 4.09
CA ARG A 24 43.04 -21.75 3.56
C ARG A 24 44.35 -22.01 2.78
N GLN A 25 44.77 -21.11 1.90
CA GLN A 25 45.97 -21.27 1.07
C GLN A 25 47.29 -21.14 1.85
N LYS A 26 47.39 -20.17 2.77
CA LYS A 26 48.66 -19.80 3.43
C LYS A 26 49.26 -20.87 4.35
N ARG A 27 48.59 -22.00 4.57
CA ARG A 27 48.97 -23.01 5.58
C ARG A 27 48.98 -24.45 5.09
N GLN A 28 49.19 -24.65 3.79
CA GLN A 28 49.87 -25.86 3.33
C GLN A 28 51.28 -25.85 3.96
N ARG A 29 51.43 -26.43 5.17
CA ARG A 29 52.74 -26.64 5.80
C ARG A 29 52.97 -28.14 5.95
N LEU A 30 54.19 -28.53 5.59
CA LEU A 30 54.71 -29.88 5.67
C LEU A 30 54.98 -30.16 7.15
N LYS A 31 54.12 -30.96 7.79
CA LYS A 31 54.39 -31.45 9.14
C LYS A 31 55.30 -32.67 8.98
N ALA A 32 56.58 -32.52 9.31
CA ALA A 32 57.53 -33.61 9.35
C ALA A 32 57.43 -34.27 10.74
N GLU A 33 56.86 -35.46 10.81
CA GLU A 33 56.98 -36.30 12.00
C GLU A 33 58.21 -37.19 11.83
N MET A 34 59.16 -37.11 12.76
CA MET A 34 60.29 -38.04 12.79
C MET A 34 59.77 -39.39 13.29
N LEU A 35 59.70 -40.37 12.41
CA LEU A 35 59.42 -41.75 12.77
C LEU A 35 60.52 -42.21 13.73
N ALA A 36 60.11 -42.70 14.90
CA ALA A 36 60.99 -43.09 15.99
C ALA A 36 62.17 -43.92 15.47
N THR A 37 63.38 -43.38 15.66
CA THR A 37 64.63 -44.00 15.24
C THR A 37 64.90 -45.23 16.08
N ALA A 38 64.56 -46.42 15.58
CA ALA A 38 65.34 -47.60 15.94
C ALA A 38 66.78 -47.36 15.43
N ARG A 39 67.77 -47.53 16.30
CA ARG A 39 69.19 -47.13 16.14
C ARG A 39 69.93 -47.77 14.93
N PHE A 40 69.22 -48.49 14.06
CA PHE A 40 69.81 -49.36 13.03
C PHE A 40 69.15 -49.30 11.64
N LEU A 41 68.37 -48.26 11.32
CA LEU A 41 67.94 -48.03 9.93
C LEU A 41 68.48 -46.68 9.41
N PRO A 42 68.95 -46.61 8.14
CA PRO A 42 69.30 -45.34 7.52
C PRO A 42 68.07 -44.42 7.57
N SER A 43 68.29 -43.18 8.01
CA SER A 43 67.24 -42.17 8.23
C SER A 43 66.25 -42.14 7.06
N ALA A 44 65.02 -42.60 7.29
CA ALA A 44 63.95 -42.45 6.30
C ALA A 44 63.61 -40.95 6.15
N PRO A 45 63.38 -40.45 4.92
CA PRO A 45 62.99 -39.07 4.71
C PRO A 45 61.66 -38.81 5.45
N PRO A 46 61.51 -37.66 6.15
CA PRO A 46 60.34 -37.38 6.96
C PRO A 46 59.07 -37.43 6.12
N GLU A 47 58.08 -38.19 6.57
CA GLU A 47 56.79 -38.27 5.88
C GLU A 47 56.05 -36.94 6.07
N GLN A 48 55.81 -36.25 4.96
CA GLN A 48 55.16 -34.94 4.98
C GLN A 48 53.65 -35.13 4.96
N LEU A 49 53.03 -35.23 6.13
CA LEU A 49 51.58 -35.36 6.22
C LEU A 49 50.92 -34.00 5.95
N ARG A 50 50.10 -33.96 4.89
CA ARG A 50 49.30 -32.79 4.50
C ARG A 50 48.05 -32.72 5.37
N VAL A 51 48.21 -32.28 6.61
CA VAL A 51 47.10 -32.21 7.56
C VAL A 51 46.35 -30.88 7.42
N TRP A 52 45.06 -30.97 7.07
CA TRP A 52 44.14 -29.85 6.98
C TRP A 52 43.55 -29.52 8.35
N GLN A 53 44.11 -28.54 9.06
CA GLN A 53 43.58 -28.07 10.34
C GLN A 53 43.30 -26.57 10.36
N TRP A 54 42.11 -26.20 10.83
CA TRP A 54 41.71 -24.83 11.08
C TRP A 54 42.36 -24.31 12.37
N ARG A 55 43.65 -23.93 12.30
CA ARG A 55 44.31 -23.18 13.38
C ARG A 55 43.97 -21.70 13.30
N ASP A 56 43.84 -21.06 14.47
CA ASP A 56 43.61 -19.63 14.66
C ASP A 56 42.22 -19.14 14.22
N LYS A 57 41.17 -19.86 14.65
CA LYS A 57 39.75 -19.51 14.42
C LYS A 57 39.42 -18.07 14.87
N ALA A 58 40.04 -17.61 15.96
CA ALA A 58 39.86 -16.25 16.47
C ALA A 58 40.36 -15.16 15.50
N LEU A 59 41.55 -15.32 14.90
CA LEU A 59 42.09 -14.36 13.94
C LEU A 59 41.26 -14.33 12.65
N LEU A 60 40.80 -15.50 12.19
CA LEU A 60 39.89 -15.60 11.04
C LEU A 60 38.56 -14.88 11.33
N LEU A 61 37.98 -15.11 12.50
CA LEU A 61 36.73 -14.48 12.93
C LEU A 61 36.86 -12.96 12.99
N VAL A 62 37.95 -12.42 13.56
CA VAL A 62 38.20 -10.98 13.61
C VAL A 62 38.32 -10.38 12.20
N ARG A 63 38.99 -11.06 11.27
CA ARG A 63 39.10 -10.59 9.87
C ARG A 63 37.77 -10.61 9.14
N CYS A 64 36.96 -11.64 9.35
CA CYS A 64 35.60 -11.70 8.81
C CYS A 64 34.74 -10.56 9.39
N LEU A 65 34.78 -10.33 10.71
CA LEU A 65 34.06 -9.23 11.36
C LEU A 65 34.51 -7.86 10.83
N MET A 66 35.81 -7.65 10.63
CA MET A 66 36.34 -6.41 10.06
C MET A 66 35.83 -6.17 8.65
N LEU A 67 35.73 -7.23 7.83
CA LEU A 67 35.21 -7.14 6.46
C LEU A 67 33.69 -6.88 6.46
N VAL A 68 32.93 -7.54 7.34
CA VAL A 68 31.49 -7.25 7.54
C VAL A 68 31.30 -5.79 7.97
N ALA A 69 32.07 -5.32 8.95
CA ALA A 69 31.98 -3.93 9.42
C ALA A 69 32.34 -2.93 8.32
N LEU A 70 33.33 -3.25 7.47
CA LEU A 70 33.73 -2.42 6.33
C LEU A 70 32.63 -2.36 5.26
N ILE A 71 32.01 -3.49 4.92
CA ILE A 71 30.88 -3.54 3.98
C ILE A 71 29.70 -2.73 4.54
N ALA A 72 29.38 -2.92 5.82
CA ALA A 72 28.32 -2.17 6.49
C ALA A 72 28.61 -0.65 6.51
N TRP A 73 29.87 -0.26 6.72
CA TRP A 73 30.31 1.14 6.71
C TRP A 73 30.22 1.77 5.31
N LEU A 74 30.62 1.04 4.27
CA LEU A 74 30.46 1.45 2.87
C LEU A 74 28.98 1.58 2.50
N ALA A 75 28.14 0.63 2.91
CA ALA A 75 26.69 0.76 2.72
C ALA A 75 26.14 1.99 3.46
N ALA A 76 26.51 2.19 4.72
CA ALA A 76 26.08 3.35 5.49
C ALA A 76 26.44 4.71 4.85
N THR A 77 27.58 4.80 4.17
CA THR A 77 28.08 6.04 3.57
C THR A 77 27.62 6.26 2.14
N ILE A 78 27.44 5.18 1.36
CA ILE A 78 27.06 5.26 -0.06
C ILE A 78 25.53 5.33 -0.22
N PHE A 79 24.75 4.76 0.70
CA PHE A 79 23.29 4.82 0.60
C PHE A 79 22.81 6.25 0.95
N PRO A 80 22.16 6.95 0.00
CA PRO A 80 21.62 8.28 0.27
C PRO A 80 20.32 8.12 1.06
N TRP A 81 20.43 7.98 2.38
CA TRP A 81 19.28 8.16 3.27
C TRP A 81 18.63 9.49 2.91
N ARG A 82 17.33 9.45 2.57
CA ARG A 82 16.62 10.62 2.07
C ARG A 82 16.60 11.69 3.17
N GLY A 83 17.01 12.91 2.82
CA GLY A 83 16.92 14.07 3.70
C GLY A 83 15.53 14.68 3.67
N ASP A 84 15.43 15.98 3.92
CA ASP A 84 14.17 16.71 3.81
C ASP A 84 13.54 16.49 2.43
N THR A 85 12.27 16.10 2.43
CA THR A 85 11.57 15.67 1.21
C THR A 85 10.18 16.28 1.12
N VAL A 86 9.80 16.69 -0.08
CA VAL A 86 8.46 17.15 -0.45
C VAL A 86 7.81 16.10 -1.36
N LEU A 87 6.67 15.57 -0.94
CA LEU A 87 5.81 14.72 -1.74
C LEU A 87 4.72 15.57 -2.39
N ILE A 88 4.70 15.62 -3.73
CA ILE A 88 3.80 16.50 -4.50
C ILE A 88 2.84 15.66 -5.33
N ASP A 89 1.54 15.92 -5.16
CA ASP A 89 0.50 15.38 -6.05
C ASP A 89 0.62 16.00 -7.45
N ALA A 90 0.61 15.15 -8.48
CA ALA A 90 0.72 15.57 -9.88
C ALA A 90 -0.42 16.53 -10.31
N GLY A 91 -1.57 16.48 -9.64
CA GLY A 91 -2.73 17.32 -9.95
C GLY A 91 -2.77 18.69 -9.27
N VAL A 92 -1.80 19.02 -8.41
CA VAL A 92 -1.75 20.30 -7.70
C VAL A 92 -1.25 21.43 -8.60
N ASP A 93 -1.80 22.64 -8.44
CA ASP A 93 -1.28 23.84 -9.11
C ASP A 93 0.20 24.07 -8.72
N LYS A 94 1.09 24.06 -9.71
CA LYS A 94 2.53 24.22 -9.52
C LYS A 94 2.92 25.54 -8.85
N ALA A 95 2.24 26.64 -9.17
CA ALA A 95 2.54 27.94 -8.59
C ALA A 95 2.11 28.01 -7.11
N TRP A 96 0.97 27.39 -6.79
CA TRP A 96 0.53 27.25 -5.41
C TRP A 96 1.45 26.32 -4.63
N ALA A 97 1.84 25.17 -5.20
CA ALA A 97 2.75 24.21 -4.57
C ALA A 97 4.09 24.86 -4.22
N GLU A 98 4.74 25.57 -5.16
CA GLU A 98 6.03 26.23 -4.89
C GLU A 98 5.92 27.31 -3.80
N LYS A 99 4.80 28.05 -3.76
CA LYS A 99 4.55 29.04 -2.70
C LYS A 99 4.45 28.37 -1.32
N GLU A 100 3.70 27.27 -1.22
CA GLU A 100 3.54 26.54 0.05
C GLU A 100 4.84 25.83 0.47
N ILE A 101 5.59 25.27 -0.48
CA ILE A 101 6.90 24.65 -0.23
C ILE A 101 7.88 25.69 0.32
N ALA A 102 7.95 26.88 -0.28
CA ALA A 102 8.78 27.96 0.19
C ALA A 102 8.33 28.46 1.57
N ALA A 103 7.02 28.64 1.79
CA ALA A 103 6.46 29.08 3.06
C ALA A 103 6.72 28.07 4.21
N ALA A 104 6.76 26.77 3.90
CA ALA A 104 7.10 25.72 4.85
C ALA A 104 8.62 25.57 5.09
N GLY A 105 9.46 26.28 4.33
CA GLY A 105 10.92 26.23 4.45
C GLY A 105 11.58 25.05 3.71
N PHE A 106 10.88 24.41 2.78
CA PHE A 106 11.34 23.21 2.07
C PHE A 106 11.96 23.51 0.68
N GLY A 107 12.40 24.74 0.42
CA GLY A 107 12.89 25.15 -0.92
C GLY A 107 14.10 24.36 -1.44
N ALA A 108 14.93 23.81 -0.55
CA ALA A 108 16.10 22.99 -0.90
C ALA A 108 15.85 21.46 -0.77
N ALA A 109 14.64 21.06 -0.38
CA ALA A 109 14.29 19.66 -0.13
C ALA A 109 14.13 18.87 -1.45
N ALA A 110 14.36 17.56 -1.39
CA ALA A 110 14.17 16.69 -2.54
C ALA A 110 12.67 16.59 -2.88
N ARG A 111 12.31 16.71 -4.16
CA ARG A 111 10.93 16.55 -4.61
C ARG A 111 10.70 15.10 -5.06
N ALA A 112 9.58 14.52 -4.64
CA ALA A 112 9.14 13.20 -5.06
C ALA A 112 7.63 13.21 -5.35
N GLU A 113 7.20 12.30 -6.22
CA GLU A 113 5.79 12.15 -6.55
C GLU A 113 5.02 11.56 -5.36
N LEU A 114 3.78 12.02 -5.17
CA LEU A 114 2.90 11.53 -4.13
C LEU A 114 2.34 10.14 -4.52
N PRO A 115 2.60 9.08 -3.74
CA PRO A 115 2.05 7.75 -4.00
C PRO A 115 0.58 7.66 -3.58
N SER A 116 -0.14 6.68 -4.13
CA SER A 116 -1.50 6.36 -3.68
C SER A 116 -1.50 5.96 -2.20
N ASN A 117 -2.55 6.37 -1.46
CA ASN A 117 -2.63 6.18 0.00
C ASN A 117 -1.40 6.74 0.75
N ALA A 118 -0.98 7.95 0.39
CA ALA A 118 0.27 8.58 0.83
C ALA A 118 0.56 8.43 2.34
N LEU A 119 -0.44 8.65 3.20
CA LEU A 119 -0.29 8.56 4.65
C LEU A 119 0.05 7.13 5.13
N GLN A 120 -0.56 6.11 4.54
CA GLN A 120 -0.31 4.70 4.88
C GLN A 120 1.00 4.21 4.28
N TRP A 121 1.27 4.59 3.03
CA TRP A 121 2.54 4.28 2.36
C TRP A 121 3.72 4.89 3.12
N LEU A 122 3.60 6.13 3.57
CA LEU A 122 4.66 6.80 4.33
C LEU A 122 5.01 6.01 5.60
N ARG A 123 3.98 5.58 6.34
CA ARG A 123 4.16 4.76 7.56
C ARG A 123 4.94 3.46 7.29
N ALA A 124 4.73 2.83 6.13
CA ALA A 124 5.42 1.59 5.77
C ALA A 124 6.88 1.82 5.30
N ASN A 125 7.22 3.04 4.86
CA ASN A 125 8.50 3.37 4.22
C ASN A 125 9.33 4.42 4.99
N GLU A 126 8.95 4.80 6.21
CA GLU A 126 9.67 5.82 7.00
C GLU A 126 11.16 5.55 7.17
N ARG A 127 11.58 4.27 7.11
CA ARG A 127 12.99 3.84 7.19
C ARG A 127 13.88 4.38 6.06
N ASP A 128 13.31 4.87 4.97
CA ASP A 128 14.08 5.39 3.85
C ASP A 128 14.64 6.80 4.12
N TRP A 129 14.16 7.46 5.17
CA TRP A 129 14.54 8.80 5.58
C TRP A 129 15.51 8.81 6.77
N ARG A 130 16.32 9.86 6.83
CA ARG A 130 17.18 10.12 8.00
C ARG A 130 16.31 10.47 9.20
N SER A 131 16.79 10.13 10.40
CA SER A 131 16.08 10.37 11.66
C SER A 131 15.75 11.85 11.95
N ASP A 132 16.49 12.78 11.34
CA ASP A 132 16.30 14.22 11.46
C ASP A 132 15.56 14.85 10.27
N ALA A 133 15.18 14.05 9.26
CA ALA A 133 14.50 14.53 8.07
C ALA A 133 13.09 15.04 8.41
N LYS A 134 12.75 16.18 7.81
CA LYS A 134 11.40 16.72 7.82
C LYS A 134 10.70 16.35 6.52
N LEU A 135 9.38 16.14 6.60
CA LEU A 135 8.57 15.73 5.47
C LEU A 135 7.45 16.73 5.24
N LEU A 136 7.21 17.06 3.97
CA LEU A 136 6.11 17.90 3.54
C LEU A 136 5.29 17.13 2.49
N ILE A 137 3.98 17.03 2.70
CA ILE A 137 3.03 16.53 1.71
C ILE A 137 2.24 17.72 1.18
N VAL A 138 2.24 17.89 -0.14
CA VAL A 138 1.47 18.90 -0.87
C VAL A 138 0.51 18.17 -1.79
N ALA A 139 -0.79 18.24 -1.49
CA ALA A 139 -1.81 17.49 -2.22
C ALA A 139 -3.10 18.27 -2.37
N ARG A 140 -3.98 17.86 -3.30
CA ARG A 140 -5.37 18.33 -3.31
C ARG A 140 -6.16 17.68 -2.17
N ALA A 141 -7.15 18.39 -1.64
CA ALA A 141 -7.91 17.96 -0.46
C ALA A 141 -8.69 16.64 -0.66
N ASP A 142 -9.04 16.28 -1.89
CA ASP A 142 -9.73 15.03 -2.27
C ASP A 142 -8.80 13.82 -2.39
N GLN A 143 -7.48 14.03 -2.49
CA GLN A 143 -6.50 12.95 -2.70
C GLN A 143 -6.00 12.31 -1.41
N ILE A 144 -6.22 12.97 -0.27
CA ILE A 144 -5.80 12.45 1.04
C ILE A 144 -7.05 12.23 1.89
N ALA A 145 -7.47 10.96 1.95
CA ALA A 145 -8.54 10.53 2.82
C ALA A 145 -8.14 10.71 4.29
N MET A 146 -9.00 11.41 5.04
CA MET A 146 -8.82 11.56 6.48
C MET A 146 -9.00 10.21 7.17
N PRO A 147 -7.95 9.63 7.79
CA PRO A 147 -8.10 8.37 8.51
C PRO A 147 -8.85 8.62 9.83
N ALA A 148 -9.76 7.70 10.20
CA ALA A 148 -10.52 7.78 11.46
C ALA A 148 -9.64 7.82 12.72
N ARG A 149 -8.39 7.34 12.62
CA ARG A 149 -7.33 7.57 13.60
C ARG A 149 -6.10 8.08 12.86
N LEU A 150 -5.61 9.24 13.30
CA LEU A 150 -4.38 9.80 12.77
C LEU A 150 -3.21 8.85 13.06
N PRO A 151 -2.50 8.36 12.03
CA PRO A 151 -1.30 7.56 12.23
C PRO A 151 -0.22 8.40 12.93
N GLN A 152 0.52 7.76 13.82
CA GLN A 152 1.71 8.34 14.44
C GLN A 152 2.91 8.12 13.52
N TYR A 153 3.70 9.17 13.33
CA TYR A 153 4.89 9.18 12.48
C TYR A 153 6.14 9.42 13.32
N ASN A 154 7.25 8.80 12.94
CA ASN A 154 8.55 9.00 13.59
C ASN A 154 9.20 10.33 13.17
N HIS A 155 8.84 10.86 12.01
CA HIS A 155 9.35 12.12 11.46
C HIS A 155 8.34 13.26 11.64
N GLN A 156 8.83 14.49 11.64
CA GLN A 156 7.96 15.66 11.59
C GLN A 156 7.34 15.75 10.19
N LEU A 157 6.01 15.72 10.13
CA LEU A 157 5.24 15.74 8.89
C LEU A 157 4.38 17.00 8.83
N GLN A 158 4.51 17.79 7.77
CA GLN A 158 3.60 18.87 7.44
C GLN A 158 2.71 18.46 6.27
N LEU A 159 1.41 18.66 6.41
CA LEU A 159 0.43 18.41 5.37
C LEU A 159 -0.14 19.76 4.90
N ARG A 160 0.02 20.06 3.61
CA ARG A 160 -0.56 21.21 2.91
C ARG A 160 -1.55 20.70 1.89
N THR A 161 -2.82 21.01 2.11
CA THR A 161 -3.90 20.64 1.23
C THR A 161 -4.42 21.85 0.46
N GLN A 162 -4.42 21.74 -0.87
CA GLN A 162 -5.07 22.71 -1.72
C GLN A 162 -6.59 22.51 -1.53
N PRO A 163 -7.33 23.51 -1.05
CA PRO A 163 -8.77 23.40 -0.97
C PRO A 163 -9.30 23.22 -2.39
N VAL A 164 -9.85 22.04 -2.67
CA VAL A 164 -10.77 21.90 -3.80
C VAL A 164 -11.94 22.78 -3.43
N ALA A 165 -12.33 23.70 -4.32
CA ALA A 165 -13.53 24.51 -4.11
C ALA A 165 -14.65 23.55 -3.70
N ALA A 166 -15.10 23.65 -2.45
CA ALA A 166 -16.23 22.88 -2.00
C ALA A 166 -17.35 23.10 -3.03
N PRO A 167 -18.07 22.06 -3.47
CA PRO A 167 -19.28 22.31 -4.24
C PRO A 167 -20.10 23.28 -3.41
N ARG A 168 -20.28 24.50 -3.93
CA ARG A 168 -21.06 25.55 -3.28
C ARG A 168 -22.41 24.93 -2.97
N ALA A 169 -22.68 24.67 -1.70
CA ALA A 169 -24.02 24.51 -1.21
C ALA A 169 -24.69 25.89 -1.29
N SER A 170 -25.15 26.27 -2.49
CA SER A 170 -26.12 27.33 -2.77
C SER A 170 -26.25 27.51 -4.28
N GLY A 171 -27.42 27.12 -4.77
CA GLY A 171 -27.80 27.15 -6.17
C GLY A 171 -28.61 25.89 -6.40
N ILE A 172 -29.92 26.05 -6.60
CA ILE A 172 -30.87 24.97 -6.91
C ILE A 172 -30.22 24.09 -7.98
N ALA A 173 -29.65 22.96 -7.56
CA ALA A 173 -29.02 22.03 -8.47
C ALA A 173 -30.15 21.48 -9.33
N THR A 174 -30.01 21.60 -10.64
CA THR A 174 -30.91 20.88 -11.56
C THR A 174 -30.90 19.42 -11.14
N PRO A 175 -32.06 18.82 -10.83
CA PRO A 175 -32.12 17.44 -10.36
C PRO A 175 -31.33 16.53 -11.30
N VAL A 176 -30.48 15.68 -10.73
CA VAL A 176 -29.81 14.65 -11.54
C VAL A 176 -30.90 13.71 -12.04
N GLU A 177 -31.12 13.68 -13.35
CA GLU A 177 -32.07 12.76 -13.96
C GLU A 177 -31.52 11.34 -13.91
N ARG A 178 -32.25 10.43 -13.26
CA ARG A 178 -32.00 8.99 -13.31
C ARG A 178 -33.10 8.33 -14.13
N ARG A 179 -32.73 7.76 -15.28
CA ARG A 179 -33.66 7.05 -16.14
C ARG A 179 -33.90 5.63 -15.61
N VAL A 180 -35.15 5.21 -15.61
CA VAL A 180 -35.57 3.86 -15.25
C VAL A 180 -36.42 3.31 -16.37
N ALA A 181 -36.04 2.18 -16.96
CA ALA A 181 -36.93 1.46 -17.84
C ALA A 181 -37.85 0.58 -17.00
N LEU A 182 -39.16 0.68 -17.17
CA LEU A 182 -40.16 -0.07 -16.43
C LEU A 182 -40.96 -0.95 -17.38
N ALA A 183 -40.70 -2.25 -17.33
CA ALA A 183 -41.52 -3.27 -17.98
C ALA A 183 -42.42 -3.90 -16.92
N ALA A 184 -43.69 -3.49 -16.87
CA ALA A 184 -44.68 -4.03 -15.94
C ALA A 184 -46.08 -4.01 -16.57
N THR A 185 -46.99 -4.86 -16.10
CA THR A 185 -48.41 -4.71 -16.44
C THR A 185 -48.96 -3.40 -15.88
N ASP A 186 -49.97 -2.80 -16.51
CA ASP A 186 -50.49 -1.47 -16.10
C ASP A 186 -50.89 -1.42 -14.62
N ALA A 187 -51.48 -2.51 -14.11
CA ALA A 187 -51.86 -2.64 -12.71
C ALA A 187 -50.67 -2.59 -11.74
N ARG A 188 -49.51 -3.13 -12.12
CA ARG A 188 -48.28 -3.16 -11.29
C ARG A 188 -47.37 -1.96 -11.55
N ALA A 189 -47.45 -1.38 -12.74
CA ALA A 189 -46.67 -0.21 -13.13
C ALA A 189 -46.98 1.01 -12.25
N SER A 190 -48.21 1.16 -11.77
CA SER A 190 -48.61 2.24 -10.87
C SER A 190 -47.86 2.21 -9.53
N ALA A 191 -47.66 1.03 -8.94
CA ALA A 191 -46.91 0.85 -7.71
C ALA A 191 -45.43 1.24 -7.87
N TRP A 192 -44.81 0.82 -8.98
CA TRP A 192 -43.44 1.21 -9.32
C TRP A 192 -43.28 2.71 -9.57
N ARG A 193 -44.20 3.32 -10.31
CA ARG A 193 -44.18 4.79 -10.54
C ARG A 193 -44.34 5.56 -9.23
N SER A 194 -45.21 5.08 -8.34
CA SER A 194 -45.42 5.69 -7.01
C SER A 194 -44.16 5.58 -6.14
N LEU A 195 -43.46 4.43 -6.20
CA LEU A 195 -42.17 4.26 -5.52
C LEU A 195 -41.12 5.28 -6.00
N PHE A 196 -40.93 5.40 -7.32
CA PHE A 196 -39.93 6.32 -7.86
C PHE A 196 -40.30 7.80 -7.62
N ALA A 197 -41.59 8.13 -7.61
CA ALA A 197 -42.06 9.44 -7.19
C ALA A 197 -41.71 9.71 -5.71
N ALA A 198 -41.91 8.74 -4.82
CA ALA A 198 -41.53 8.83 -3.41
C ALA A 198 -40.00 8.93 -3.23
N PHE A 199 -39.21 8.24 -4.05
CA PHE A 199 -37.75 8.36 -4.01
C PHE A 199 -37.27 9.75 -4.43
N SER A 200 -37.93 10.35 -5.43
CA SER A 200 -37.67 11.73 -5.83
C SER A 200 -38.02 12.74 -4.75
N SER A 201 -39.11 12.53 -4.00
CA SER A 201 -39.46 13.43 -2.88
C SER A 201 -38.56 13.24 -1.65
N ALA A 202 -38.21 12.00 -1.31
CA ALA A 202 -37.33 11.68 -0.17
C ALA A 202 -35.90 12.21 -0.35
N GLY A 203 -35.42 12.30 -1.60
CA GLY A 203 -34.11 12.88 -1.91
C GLY A 203 -34.08 14.42 -1.98
N GLU A 204 -35.07 15.12 -1.40
CA GLU A 204 -35.22 16.59 -1.43
C GLU A 204 -35.12 17.21 -2.84
N GLY A 205 -35.54 16.46 -3.88
CA GLY A 205 -35.44 16.91 -5.27
C GLY A 205 -34.02 16.88 -5.86
N ALA A 206 -33.02 16.32 -5.18
CA ALA A 206 -31.67 16.16 -5.72
C ALA A 206 -31.59 15.16 -6.88
N THR A 207 -32.50 14.17 -6.92
CA THR A 207 -32.59 13.14 -7.97
C THR A 207 -34.01 13.05 -8.52
N ARG A 208 -34.16 13.24 -9.83
CA ARG A 208 -35.44 13.05 -10.53
C ARG A 208 -35.44 11.72 -11.26
N TYR A 209 -36.37 10.84 -10.91
CA TYR A 209 -36.53 9.58 -11.62
C TYR A 209 -37.44 9.78 -12.85
N VAL A 210 -36.92 9.46 -14.03
CA VAL A 210 -37.66 9.50 -15.29
C VAL A 210 -37.93 8.07 -15.71
N VAL A 211 -39.20 7.67 -15.66
CA VAL A 211 -39.62 6.31 -16.00
C VAL A 211 -40.00 6.23 -17.49
N ALA A 212 -39.33 5.35 -18.23
CA ALA A 212 -39.58 5.08 -19.65
C ALA A 212 -40.01 3.61 -19.85
N ALA A 213 -40.61 3.30 -21.00
CA ALA A 213 -41.00 1.93 -21.34
C ALA A 213 -39.81 1.07 -21.78
N GLU A 214 -38.81 1.69 -22.43
CA GLU A 214 -37.63 1.01 -22.98
C GLU A 214 -36.34 1.61 -22.41
N PRO A 215 -35.27 0.81 -22.24
CA PRO A 215 -33.98 1.30 -21.82
C PRO A 215 -33.27 2.04 -22.96
N ASP A 216 -32.47 3.04 -22.60
CA ASP A 216 -31.51 3.68 -23.49
C ASP A 216 -30.10 3.57 -22.90
N ALA A 217 -29.11 4.10 -23.60
CA ALA A 217 -27.70 4.08 -23.17
C ALA A 217 -27.45 4.78 -21.81
N LYS A 218 -28.38 5.59 -21.33
CA LYS A 218 -28.33 6.33 -20.06
C LYS A 218 -29.20 5.69 -18.97
N THR A 219 -29.80 4.51 -19.20
CA THR A 219 -30.63 3.83 -18.21
C THR A 219 -29.78 3.03 -17.20
N PRO A 220 -29.55 3.52 -15.97
CA PRO A 220 -28.83 2.77 -14.94
C PRO A 220 -29.62 1.59 -14.35
N LEU A 221 -30.95 1.62 -14.45
CA LEU A 221 -31.84 0.65 -13.81
C LEU A 221 -32.97 0.21 -14.75
N ILE A 222 -33.11 -1.10 -14.91
CA ILE A 222 -34.27 -1.73 -15.55
C ILE A 222 -35.12 -2.40 -14.46
N VAL A 223 -36.41 -2.12 -14.41
CA VAL A 223 -37.39 -2.83 -13.58
C VAL A 223 -38.17 -3.79 -14.46
N TRP A 224 -38.08 -5.07 -14.15
CA TRP A 224 -38.76 -6.14 -14.85
C TRP A 224 -39.81 -6.80 -13.95
N ASP A 225 -41.06 -6.57 -14.31
CA ASP A 225 -42.25 -7.02 -13.60
C ASP A 225 -43.36 -7.47 -14.58
N THR A 226 -42.95 -8.24 -15.57
CA THR A 226 -43.83 -8.89 -16.55
C THR A 226 -43.77 -10.40 -16.36
N PRO A 227 -44.79 -11.01 -15.75
CA PRO A 227 -44.82 -12.45 -15.54
C PRO A 227 -44.83 -13.18 -16.89
N ASN A 228 -44.00 -14.22 -17.03
CA ASN A 228 -43.92 -15.10 -18.20
C ASN A 228 -43.48 -14.42 -19.51
N ALA A 229 -42.99 -13.18 -19.47
CA ALA A 229 -42.35 -12.54 -20.60
C ALA A 229 -40.82 -12.66 -20.48
N THR A 230 -40.16 -13.02 -21.58
CA THR A 230 -38.69 -13.00 -21.65
C THR A 230 -38.20 -11.58 -21.96
N PRO A 231 -37.16 -11.09 -21.27
CA PRO A 231 -36.57 -9.80 -21.57
C PRO A 231 -35.91 -9.79 -22.95
N PRO A 232 -36.09 -8.71 -23.75
CA PRO A 232 -35.42 -8.56 -25.04
C PRO A 232 -33.90 -8.73 -24.91
N ALA A 233 -33.26 -9.39 -25.88
CA ALA A 233 -31.84 -9.77 -25.80
C ALA A 233 -30.88 -8.57 -25.75
N ASP A 234 -31.29 -7.46 -26.35
CA ASP A 234 -30.58 -6.19 -26.49
C ASP A 234 -30.70 -5.27 -25.28
N TRP A 235 -31.54 -5.60 -24.30
CA TRP A 235 -31.65 -4.81 -23.08
C TRP A 235 -30.48 -5.09 -22.14
N HIS A 236 -29.79 -4.01 -21.77
CA HIS A 236 -28.67 -4.01 -20.84
C HIS A 236 -28.74 -2.78 -19.92
N ALA A 237 -28.42 -2.98 -18.64
CA ALA A 237 -28.26 -1.90 -17.66
C ALA A 237 -27.40 -2.40 -16.49
N PRO A 238 -26.66 -1.51 -15.79
CA PRO A 238 -25.87 -1.90 -14.61
C PRO A 238 -26.68 -2.66 -13.55
N HIS A 239 -27.94 -2.27 -13.35
CA HIS A 239 -28.83 -2.90 -12.38
C HIS A 239 -30.17 -3.29 -12.99
N TRP A 240 -30.67 -4.43 -12.56
CA TRP A 240 -31.99 -4.95 -12.87
C TRP A 240 -32.74 -5.27 -11.59
N TRP A 241 -33.97 -4.78 -11.45
CA TRP A 241 -34.88 -5.19 -10.38
C TRP A 241 -35.94 -6.12 -10.94
N ILE A 242 -35.95 -7.35 -10.45
CA ILE A 242 -36.78 -8.44 -10.94
C ILE A 242 -37.82 -8.77 -9.88
N ALA A 243 -39.08 -8.43 -10.16
CA ALA A 243 -40.20 -8.80 -9.29
C ALA A 243 -40.74 -10.20 -9.59
N THR A 244 -40.58 -10.66 -10.84
CA THR A 244 -41.02 -11.98 -11.31
C THR A 244 -39.82 -12.79 -11.82
N PRO A 245 -39.20 -13.62 -10.96
CA PRO A 245 -37.93 -14.27 -11.28
C PRO A 245 -38.03 -15.45 -12.27
N ALA A 246 -39.25 -15.85 -12.67
CA ALA A 246 -39.48 -17.02 -13.53
C ALA A 246 -38.74 -16.96 -14.87
N ALA A 247 -38.56 -15.76 -15.44
CA ALA A 247 -37.83 -15.55 -16.69
C ALA A 247 -36.30 -15.51 -16.52
N PHE A 248 -35.79 -15.65 -15.28
CA PHE A 248 -34.38 -15.49 -14.93
C PHE A 248 -33.89 -16.69 -14.11
N PRO A 249 -33.59 -17.84 -14.77
CA PRO A 249 -33.14 -19.05 -14.09
C PRO A 249 -31.83 -18.85 -13.30
N GLU A 250 -31.04 -17.85 -13.68
CA GLU A 250 -29.79 -17.43 -13.02
C GLU A 250 -30.01 -17.05 -11.54
N LEU A 251 -31.20 -16.53 -11.20
CA LEU A 251 -31.55 -16.15 -9.83
C LEU A 251 -31.71 -17.34 -8.88
N ALA A 252 -31.80 -18.57 -9.40
CA ALA A 252 -31.83 -19.79 -8.57
C ALA A 252 -30.53 -19.98 -7.77
N LYS A 253 -29.41 -19.41 -8.23
CA LYS A 253 -28.10 -19.45 -7.56
C LYS A 253 -27.69 -18.09 -6.96
N ALA A 254 -28.64 -17.18 -6.78
CA ALA A 254 -28.37 -15.83 -6.31
C ALA A 254 -27.86 -15.81 -4.86
N SER A 255 -26.90 -14.93 -4.60
CA SER A 255 -26.44 -14.61 -3.24
C SER A 255 -27.53 -13.86 -2.50
N THR A 256 -27.69 -14.12 -1.21
CA THR A 256 -28.70 -13.46 -0.37
C THR A 256 -28.05 -12.40 0.52
N LEU A 257 -28.67 -11.24 0.61
CA LEU A 257 -28.23 -10.08 1.37
C LEU A 257 -29.41 -9.50 2.15
N THR A 258 -29.28 -9.39 3.46
CA THR A 258 -30.32 -8.80 4.31
C THR A 258 -29.87 -7.41 4.78
N ILE A 259 -30.62 -6.37 4.40
CA ILE A 259 -30.33 -4.97 4.77
C ILE A 259 -31.63 -4.31 5.22
N ASN A 260 -31.60 -3.61 6.36
CA ASN A 260 -32.76 -2.94 6.95
C ASN A 260 -34.01 -3.83 7.07
N GLY A 261 -33.82 -5.14 7.28
CA GLY A 261 -34.92 -6.11 7.38
C GLY A 261 -35.50 -6.58 6.03
N ILE A 262 -35.00 -6.07 4.90
CA ILE A 262 -35.36 -6.56 3.56
C ILE A 262 -34.33 -7.59 3.10
N THR A 263 -34.83 -8.74 2.64
CA THR A 263 -34.00 -9.78 2.00
C THR A 263 -33.93 -9.50 0.50
N LEU A 264 -32.74 -9.14 0.03
CA LEU A 264 -32.40 -8.97 -1.37
C LEU A 264 -31.60 -10.20 -1.84
N LYS A 265 -31.95 -10.73 -3.01
CA LYS A 265 -31.14 -11.73 -3.70
C LYS A 265 -30.51 -11.10 -4.92
N TYR A 266 -29.24 -11.39 -5.18
CA TYR A 266 -28.55 -10.85 -6.34
C TYR A 266 -27.64 -11.86 -7.04
N THR A 267 -27.49 -11.69 -8.34
CA THR A 267 -26.49 -12.39 -9.16
C THR A 267 -26.03 -11.49 -10.30
N ASP A 268 -24.80 -11.65 -10.73
CA ASP A 268 -24.27 -10.96 -11.90
C ASP A 268 -24.57 -11.79 -13.15
N SER A 269 -25.09 -11.14 -14.20
CA SER A 269 -25.37 -11.73 -15.51
C SER A 269 -24.75 -10.88 -16.62
N PRO A 270 -24.64 -11.38 -17.87
CA PRO A 270 -24.21 -10.55 -19.01
C PRO A 270 -25.08 -9.31 -19.26
N ARG A 271 -26.31 -9.27 -18.71
CA ARG A 271 -27.24 -8.14 -18.85
C ARG A 271 -27.04 -7.05 -17.80
N GLY A 272 -26.32 -7.38 -16.73
CA GLY A 272 -26.14 -6.56 -15.53
C GLY A 272 -26.35 -7.35 -14.25
N ARG A 273 -26.28 -6.64 -13.12
CA ARG A 273 -26.57 -7.22 -11.80
C ARG A 273 -28.08 -7.33 -11.60
N LEU A 274 -28.56 -8.55 -11.49
CA LEU A 274 -29.96 -8.87 -11.22
C LEU A 274 -30.20 -8.82 -9.72
N TRP A 275 -31.27 -8.14 -9.30
CA TRP A 275 -31.73 -8.06 -7.92
C TRP A 275 -33.18 -8.53 -7.86
N THR A 276 -33.54 -9.32 -6.84
CA THR A 276 -34.93 -9.72 -6.59
C THR A 276 -35.23 -9.72 -5.09
N SER A 277 -36.48 -9.45 -4.73
CA SER A 277 -36.96 -9.46 -3.35
C SER A 277 -38.46 -9.70 -3.32
N ASP A 278 -38.93 -10.34 -2.27
CA ASP A 278 -40.37 -10.47 -2.00
C ASP A 278 -41.03 -9.11 -1.68
N ALA A 279 -40.21 -8.08 -1.41
CA ALA A 279 -40.65 -6.69 -1.24
C ALA A 279 -40.95 -5.96 -2.56
N PHE A 280 -40.77 -6.60 -3.73
CA PHE A 280 -40.97 -6.00 -5.04
C PHE A 280 -42.30 -6.39 -5.70
N PRO A 281 -43.12 -5.42 -6.18
CA PRO A 281 -43.14 -4.01 -5.81
C PRO A 281 -43.57 -3.81 -4.35
N PRO A 282 -43.21 -2.68 -3.72
CA PRO A 282 -43.65 -2.37 -2.37
C PRO A 282 -45.18 -2.17 -2.35
N ARG A 283 -45.82 -2.75 -1.33
CA ARG A 283 -47.29 -2.71 -1.16
C ARG A 283 -47.75 -1.54 -0.28
N ASP A 284 -46.85 -1.00 0.53
CA ASP A 284 -47.09 0.05 1.50
C ASP A 284 -45.91 1.03 1.57
N ALA A 285 -46.14 2.19 2.19
CA ALA A 285 -45.17 3.28 2.26
C ALA A 285 -43.96 2.96 3.15
N ASP A 286 -44.13 2.14 4.19
CA ASP A 286 -43.03 1.77 5.08
C ASP A 286 -42.05 0.84 4.36
N THR A 287 -42.55 -0.18 3.65
CA THR A 287 -41.73 -1.06 2.80
C THR A 287 -40.99 -0.26 1.72
N ALA A 288 -41.66 0.73 1.11
CA ALA A 288 -41.04 1.62 0.13
C ALA A 288 -39.89 2.46 0.73
N ARG A 289 -40.08 3.00 1.94
CA ARG A 289 -39.04 3.76 2.66
C ARG A 289 -37.86 2.88 3.05
N VAL A 290 -38.11 1.70 3.62
CA VAL A 290 -37.05 0.77 4.01
C VAL A 290 -36.25 0.32 2.77
N LEU A 291 -36.94 0.11 1.64
CA LEU A 291 -36.29 -0.19 0.37
C LEU A 291 -35.44 0.97 -0.16
N TYR A 292 -35.93 2.20 -0.05
CA TYR A 292 -35.16 3.40 -0.38
C TYR A 292 -33.86 3.46 0.42
N GLU A 293 -33.95 3.33 1.74
CA GLU A 293 -32.80 3.38 2.64
C GLU A 293 -31.82 2.24 2.37
N ALA A 294 -32.32 1.02 2.13
CA ALA A 294 -31.50 -0.11 1.74
C ALA A 294 -30.78 0.17 0.41
N TRP A 295 -31.47 0.70 -0.58
CA TRP A 295 -30.86 1.05 -1.86
C TRP A 295 -29.86 2.19 -1.76
N GLN A 296 -30.13 3.22 -0.94
CA GLN A 296 -29.16 4.28 -0.67
C GLN A 296 -27.91 3.72 0.00
N SER A 297 -28.04 2.82 0.97
CA SER A 297 -26.90 2.17 1.63
C SER A 297 -26.02 1.37 0.67
N LEU A 298 -26.62 0.75 -0.35
CA LEU A 298 -25.93 0.06 -1.44
C LEU A 298 -25.33 1.02 -2.47
N ALA A 299 -25.96 2.19 -2.66
CA ALA A 299 -25.54 3.22 -3.59
C ALA A 299 -24.52 4.21 -3.01
N VAL A 300 -24.18 4.12 -1.71
CA VAL A 300 -23.09 4.91 -1.11
C VAL A 300 -21.79 4.49 -1.77
N ALA A 301 -21.44 5.20 -2.85
CA ALA A 301 -20.05 5.38 -3.24
C ALA A 301 -19.27 5.77 -1.98
N PRO A 302 -18.03 5.28 -1.78
CA PRO A 302 -17.25 5.60 -0.58
C PRO A 302 -17.38 7.09 -0.32
N ALA A 303 -17.89 7.44 0.87
CA ALA A 303 -18.18 8.83 1.25
C ALA A 303 -17.02 9.69 0.76
N PRO A 304 -17.29 10.81 0.05
CA PRO A 304 -16.22 11.67 -0.44
C PRO A 304 -15.28 11.92 0.72
N ALA A 305 -14.01 11.54 0.53
CA ALA A 305 -12.98 11.66 1.54
C ALA A 305 -13.10 13.04 2.16
N TYR A 306 -13.44 13.10 3.46
CA TYR A 306 -13.49 14.38 4.15
C TYR A 306 -12.16 15.10 3.90
N PRO A 307 -12.19 16.32 3.34
CA PRO A 307 -10.97 17.00 2.94
C PRO A 307 -10.10 17.19 4.18
N THR A 308 -8.92 16.56 4.19
CA THR A 308 -8.01 16.66 5.33
C THR A 308 -7.50 18.11 5.41
N PRO A 309 -7.73 18.86 6.50
CA PRO A 309 -7.23 20.22 6.62
C PRO A 309 -5.70 20.24 6.66
N SER A 310 -5.11 21.37 6.28
CA SER A 310 -3.67 21.55 6.42
C SER A 310 -3.29 21.48 7.91
N GLN A 311 -2.34 20.62 8.24
CA GLN A 311 -1.99 20.32 9.63
C GLN A 311 -0.53 19.91 9.76
N THR A 312 0.03 20.16 10.94
CA THR A 312 1.41 19.77 11.28
C THR A 312 1.37 18.67 12.32
N PHE A 313 2.04 17.57 12.02
CA PHE A 313 2.22 16.44 12.92
C PHE A 313 3.58 16.55 13.59
N ALA A 314 3.56 16.55 14.93
CA ALA A 314 4.78 16.39 15.70
C ALA A 314 5.30 14.96 15.57
N ALA A 315 6.62 14.79 15.55
CA ALA A 315 7.24 13.48 15.61
C ALA A 315 6.83 12.78 16.93
N ALA A 316 6.14 11.65 16.84
CA ALA A 316 5.77 10.86 18.00
C ALA A 316 6.96 9.97 18.38
N ARG A 317 7.62 10.27 19.52
CA ARG A 317 8.78 9.49 20.01
C ARG A 317 8.44 8.11 20.60
N ASN A 318 7.30 7.50 20.24
CA ASN A 318 6.82 6.28 20.88
C ASN A 318 6.31 5.25 19.86
N ALA A 319 7.21 4.65 19.07
CA ALA A 319 7.04 3.29 18.55
C ALA A 319 8.38 2.76 18.05
N LEU A 320 8.96 1.82 18.81
CA LEU A 320 10.27 1.18 18.62
C LEU A 320 11.46 2.11 18.89
N PRO A 321 12.57 1.59 19.44
CA PRO A 321 13.78 2.40 19.59
C PRO A 321 14.15 2.94 18.21
N ALA A 322 14.15 4.27 18.09
CA ALA A 322 14.72 4.94 16.93
C ALA A 322 16.08 4.30 16.67
N ILE A 323 16.32 3.83 15.45
CA ILE A 323 17.64 3.32 15.06
C ILE A 323 18.62 4.44 15.42
N VAL A 324 19.42 4.20 16.45
CA VAL A 324 20.25 5.21 17.09
C VAL A 324 21.22 5.71 16.05
N SER A 325 20.97 6.93 15.56
CA SER A 325 21.77 7.65 14.58
C SER A 325 21.76 7.03 13.17
N ALA A 326 21.08 7.72 12.25
CA ALA A 326 21.21 7.54 10.79
C ALA A 326 22.61 7.91 10.25
N LYS A 327 23.62 8.03 11.13
CA LYS A 327 25.06 8.06 10.78
C LYS A 327 25.77 6.83 11.35
N PRO A 328 25.39 5.59 10.96
CA PRO A 328 26.09 4.42 11.43
C PRO A 328 27.58 4.42 11.04
N ALA A 329 27.95 5.22 10.04
CA ALA A 329 29.33 5.45 9.62
C ALA A 329 30.27 5.84 10.77
N SER A 330 29.86 6.63 11.77
CA SER A 330 30.76 7.08 12.83
C SER A 330 31.11 5.97 13.81
N TRP A 331 30.11 5.25 14.33
CA TRP A 331 30.37 4.14 15.26
C TRP A 331 30.95 2.92 14.54
N LEU A 332 30.57 2.67 13.27
CA LEU A 332 31.18 1.63 12.44
C LEU A 332 32.66 1.93 12.15
N ALA A 333 33.05 3.20 11.99
CA ALA A 333 34.46 3.59 11.89
C ALA A 333 35.23 3.30 13.18
N LEU A 334 34.63 3.56 14.35
CA LEU A 334 35.23 3.21 15.65
C LEU A 334 35.33 1.68 15.83
N ALA A 335 34.30 0.94 15.41
CA ALA A 335 34.30 -0.52 15.44
C ALA A 335 35.39 -1.10 14.52
N LEU A 336 35.56 -0.54 13.31
CA LEU A 336 36.64 -0.89 12.39
C LEU A 336 38.02 -0.64 13.01
N LEU A 337 38.20 0.51 13.66
CA LEU A 337 39.45 0.86 14.35
C LEU A 337 39.75 -0.13 15.50
N ALA A 338 38.75 -0.45 16.32
CA ALA A 338 38.90 -1.43 17.40
C ALA A 338 39.24 -2.84 16.86
N LEU A 339 38.53 -3.31 15.82
CA LEU A 339 38.80 -4.60 15.19
C LEU A 339 40.20 -4.66 14.57
N PHE A 340 40.67 -3.55 13.99
CA PHE A 340 42.03 -3.45 13.44
C PHE A 340 43.10 -3.54 14.54
N ILE A 341 42.89 -2.88 15.69
CA ILE A 341 43.80 -2.98 16.84
C ILE A 341 43.85 -4.42 17.35
N ILE A 342 42.69 -5.08 17.51
CA ILE A 342 42.60 -6.49 17.95
C ILE A 342 43.32 -7.42 16.96
N GLU A 343 43.13 -7.20 15.65
CA GLU A 343 43.84 -7.97 14.61
C GLU A 343 45.36 -7.84 14.76
N ARG A 344 45.86 -6.63 15.02
CA ARG A 344 47.29 -6.37 15.22
C ARG A 344 47.84 -7.04 16.48
N ILE A 345 47.11 -6.97 17.59
CA ILE A 345 47.49 -7.64 18.84
C ILE A 345 47.56 -9.16 18.64
N LEU A 346 46.52 -9.77 18.07
CA LEU A 346 46.49 -11.22 17.80
C LEU A 346 47.59 -11.66 16.84
N THR A 347 47.93 -10.83 15.85
CA THR A 347 49.00 -11.11 14.90
C THR A 347 50.38 -10.99 15.56
N HIS A 348 50.56 -10.05 16.47
CA HIS A 348 51.81 -9.88 17.24
C HIS A 348 51.99 -10.99 18.27
N ALA A 349 50.95 -11.34 19.03
CA ALA A 349 50.95 -12.44 20.00
C ALA A 349 51.20 -13.82 19.37
N ARG A 350 51.07 -13.94 18.05
CA ARG A 350 51.38 -15.14 17.28
C ARG A 350 52.83 -15.19 16.79
N ARG A 351 53.48 -14.03 16.64
CA ARG A 351 54.87 -13.93 16.15
C ARG A 351 55.89 -14.17 17.26
N ASN A 352 55.54 -13.76 18.48
CA ASN A 352 56.19 -14.18 19.71
C ASN A 352 55.70 -15.58 20.09
#